data_AF-A0A0D2XZT8-F1
#
_entry.id   AF-A0A0D2XZT8-F1
#
_cell.length_a   1.000
_cell.length_b   1.000
_cell.length_c   1.000
_cell.angle_alpha   90.00
_cell.angle_beta   90.00
_cell.angle_gamma   90.00
#
_symmetry.space_group_name_H-M   'P 1'
#
loop_
_entity.id
_entity.type
_entity.pdbx_description
1 polymer ?
#
loop_
_entity_poly.entity_id
_entity_poly.type
_entity_poly.pdbx_seq_one_letter_code
_entity_poly.pdbx_strand_id
1 'polypeptide(L)'
;MCLRRIPDAIAVIEEWDRQTAAKEGKTFKWQSSKASAELYDQLEGFGTSSLGWKSLKIVVRAHALCLLATAVTEGLLEPPFVRLLADLCLSLDCKAEAARLVSSLRLPLAAPRGTSSTLIESSTVQPLGVIVRSLQGRGTIGPSWDCLSNLINTKKLSLTWLTSRAFQSVWMRGIEILLHSRKPVPSVVEFLCNALDQLLLDNGKAKETEQPTEDQTLISVLAAMTAAIWTLGVDMSDEEPWKAHAIRRLLFTLEMCVTQQRTRRGAFRSSGFLTLVLARFLATSLIDGKVGSLSARNLAIYDCVKPLTARNGSPTQPQYRQTLFLACSVAQYRGQACGLACHDVLSEIRRSGVR
;
A
#
# COMPACT_ATOMS: atom_id res chain seq x y z
N MET A 1 3.79 -18.35 24.23
CA MET A 1 4.76 -18.19 23.12
C MET A 1 4.07 -18.47 21.79
N CYS A 2 4.32 -17.67 20.75
CA CYS A 2 3.87 -17.97 19.38
C CYS A 2 4.87 -18.93 18.74
N LEU A 3 4.48 -20.17 18.45
CA LEU A 3 5.33 -21.19 17.81
C LEU A 3 5.97 -20.74 16.50
N ARG A 4 5.32 -19.78 15.81
CA ARG A 4 5.83 -19.16 14.58
C ARG A 4 7.05 -18.27 14.78
N ARG A 5 7.37 -17.87 16.02
CA ARG A 5 8.53 -17.03 16.37
C ARG A 5 9.74 -17.83 16.87
N ILE A 6 9.62 -19.15 16.96
CA ILE A 6 10.74 -20.01 17.32
C ILE A 6 11.93 -19.84 16.36
N PRO A 7 11.75 -19.65 15.03
CA PRO A 7 12.87 -19.34 14.14
C PRO A 7 13.61 -18.05 14.51
N ASP A 8 12.91 -17.03 15.02
CA ASP A 8 13.55 -15.80 15.50
C ASP A 8 14.45 -16.08 16.71
N ALA A 9 13.98 -16.94 17.63
CA ALA A 9 14.75 -17.34 18.79
C ALA A 9 15.98 -18.17 18.40
N ILE A 10 15.84 -19.11 17.47
CA ILE A 10 16.97 -19.86 16.89
C ILE A 10 17.99 -18.88 16.32
N ALA A 11 17.56 -17.93 15.47
CA ALA A 11 18.47 -16.96 14.86
C ALA A 11 19.23 -16.10 15.89
N VAL A 12 18.58 -15.72 17.00
CA VAL A 12 19.23 -14.97 18.10
C VAL A 12 20.30 -15.82 18.80
N ILE A 13 20.01 -17.09 19.05
CA ILE A 13 20.98 -18.01 19.68
C ILE A 13 22.16 -18.23 18.72
N GLU A 14 21.89 -18.50 17.44
CA GLU A 14 22.92 -18.70 16.43
C GLU A 14 23.81 -17.46 16.23
N GLU A 15 23.24 -16.26 16.33
CA GLU A 15 23.99 -14.99 16.30
C GLU A 15 24.86 -14.82 17.54
N TRP A 16 24.33 -15.13 18.73
CA TRP A 16 25.09 -15.05 19.98
C TRP A 16 26.26 -16.06 20.01
N ASP A 17 26.02 -17.29 19.56
CA ASP A 17 27.06 -18.32 19.40
C ASP A 17 28.17 -17.82 18.48
N ARG A 18 27.80 -17.21 17.34
CA ARG A 18 28.75 -16.67 16.36
C ARG A 18 29.59 -15.53 16.94
N GLN A 19 28.97 -14.62 17.69
CA GLN A 19 29.67 -13.51 18.35
C GLN A 19 30.61 -14.00 19.46
N THR A 20 30.21 -15.02 20.20
CA THR A 20 31.02 -15.61 21.28
C THR A 20 32.22 -16.36 20.70
N ALA A 21 32.02 -17.18 19.67
CA ALA A 21 33.11 -17.87 18.96
C ALA A 21 34.13 -16.88 18.36
N ALA A 22 33.65 -15.75 17.80
CA ALA A 22 34.50 -14.69 17.28
C ALA A 22 35.36 -14.01 18.38
N LYS A 23 34.79 -13.80 19.58
CA LYS A 23 35.51 -13.23 20.74
C LYS A 23 36.54 -14.20 21.32
N GLU A 24 36.26 -15.50 21.28
CA GLU A 24 37.16 -16.55 21.78
C GLU A 24 38.28 -16.92 20.82
N GLY A 25 38.38 -16.28 19.64
CA GLY A 25 39.40 -16.59 18.63
C GLY A 25 39.21 -17.94 17.94
N LYS A 26 38.10 -18.64 18.20
CA LYS A 26 37.73 -19.89 17.53
C LYS A 26 37.07 -19.57 16.19
N THR A 27 37.87 -19.15 15.22
CA THR A 27 37.44 -18.81 13.86
C THR A 27 37.19 -20.03 12.96
N PHE A 28 36.80 -21.18 13.50
CA PHE A 28 36.37 -22.28 12.64
C PHE A 28 34.97 -21.99 12.09
N LYS A 29 34.93 -21.49 10.85
CA LYS A 29 33.73 -21.17 10.05
C LYS A 29 32.74 -22.34 9.84
N TRP A 30 33.00 -23.52 10.40
CA TRP A 30 32.32 -24.78 10.10
C TRP A 30 31.71 -25.50 11.30
N GLN A 31 31.87 -25.02 12.54
CA GLN A 31 31.03 -25.52 13.62
C GLN A 31 29.66 -24.87 13.49
N SER A 32 28.73 -25.57 12.82
CA SER A 32 27.34 -25.15 12.76
C SER A 32 26.77 -25.11 14.18
N SER A 33 26.08 -24.03 14.53
CA SER A 33 25.36 -23.96 15.80
C SER A 33 24.42 -25.16 15.92
N LYS A 34 24.38 -25.75 17.12
CA LYS A 34 23.48 -26.88 17.44
C LYS A 34 22.11 -26.39 17.94
N ALA A 35 21.88 -25.07 18.00
CA ALA A 35 20.70 -24.47 18.59
C ALA A 35 19.39 -24.99 18.00
N SER A 36 19.33 -25.13 16.67
CA SER A 36 18.14 -25.66 16.00
C SER A 36 17.89 -27.13 16.34
N ALA A 37 18.91 -27.98 16.24
CA ALA A 37 18.80 -29.41 16.55
C ALA A 37 18.38 -29.67 18.01
N GLU A 38 19.07 -29.04 18.96
CA GLU A 38 18.74 -29.16 20.39
C GLU A 38 17.32 -28.70 20.70
N LEU A 39 16.89 -27.59 20.07
CA LEU A 39 15.53 -27.09 20.27
C LEU A 39 14.49 -28.03 19.67
N TYR A 40 14.74 -28.66 18.52
CA TYR A 40 13.84 -29.67 17.97
C TYR A 40 13.74 -30.91 18.85
N ASP A 41 14.86 -31.39 19.40
CA ASP A 41 14.88 -32.55 20.31
C ASP A 41 14.04 -32.24 21.58
N GLN A 42 14.21 -31.06 22.16
CA GLN A 42 13.41 -30.60 23.29
C GLN A 42 11.92 -30.50 22.94
N LEU A 43 11.61 -29.96 21.75
CA LEU A 43 10.22 -29.80 21.31
C LEU A 43 9.53 -31.14 21.03
N GLU A 44 10.27 -32.10 20.48
CA GLU A 44 9.79 -33.46 20.24
C GLU A 44 9.50 -34.17 21.57
N GLY A 45 10.31 -33.92 22.61
CA GLY A 45 10.11 -34.43 23.97
C GLY A 45 8.81 -34.01 24.65
N PHE A 46 8.12 -32.95 24.20
CA PHE A 46 6.77 -32.62 24.68
C PHE A 46 5.66 -33.52 24.09
N GLY A 47 6.00 -34.37 23.12
CA GLY A 47 5.10 -35.33 22.50
C GLY A 47 5.03 -36.67 23.26
N THR A 48 4.03 -37.48 22.92
CA THR A 48 4.03 -38.90 23.30
C THR A 48 5.01 -39.68 22.41
N SER A 49 5.69 -40.67 22.98
CA SER A 49 6.82 -41.41 22.37
C SER A 49 6.57 -42.03 20.97
N SER A 50 5.31 -42.13 20.52
CA SER A 50 4.94 -42.70 19.22
C SER A 50 4.40 -41.69 18.19
N LEU A 51 4.05 -40.47 18.59
CA LEU A 51 3.34 -39.51 17.72
C LEU A 51 4.03 -38.14 17.64
N GLY A 52 5.11 -37.94 18.40
CA GLY A 52 5.79 -36.66 18.51
C GLY A 52 4.87 -35.55 19.02
N TRP A 53 5.36 -34.32 19.01
CA TRP A 53 4.56 -33.17 19.39
C TRP A 53 3.75 -32.65 18.20
N LYS A 54 2.41 -32.71 18.27
CA LYS A 54 1.50 -32.32 17.17
C LYS A 54 1.77 -30.92 16.60
N SER A 55 2.28 -30.01 17.42
CA SER A 55 2.56 -28.63 17.04
C SER A 55 3.93 -28.43 16.40
N LEU A 56 4.80 -29.45 16.40
CA LEU A 56 6.13 -29.42 15.80
C LEU A 56 6.07 -29.05 14.32
N LYS A 57 5.06 -29.53 13.59
CA LYS A 57 4.82 -29.17 12.17
C LYS A 57 4.71 -27.67 11.94
N ILE A 58 4.17 -26.90 12.89
CA ILE A 58 4.04 -25.44 12.79
C ILE A 58 5.42 -24.80 12.91
N VAL A 59 6.25 -25.33 13.82
CA VAL A 59 7.63 -24.88 14.05
C VAL A 59 8.50 -25.17 12.84
N VAL A 60 8.48 -26.41 12.35
CA VAL A 60 9.23 -26.85 11.16
C VAL A 60 8.84 -26.02 9.95
N ARG A 61 7.53 -25.81 9.70
CA ARG A 61 7.05 -24.95 8.61
C ARG A 61 7.57 -23.52 8.75
N ALA A 62 7.46 -22.92 9.94
CA ALA A 62 7.93 -21.55 10.17
C ALA A 62 9.45 -21.43 9.96
N HIS A 63 10.22 -22.43 10.40
CA HIS A 63 11.67 -22.47 10.23
C HIS A 63 12.07 -22.66 8.77
N ALA A 64 11.45 -23.60 8.07
CA ALA A 64 11.67 -23.81 6.64
C ALA A 64 11.38 -22.54 5.83
N LEU A 65 10.30 -21.83 6.15
CA LEU A 65 9.97 -20.53 5.53
C LEU A 65 11.00 -19.45 5.87
N CYS A 66 11.57 -19.48 7.07
CA CYS A 66 12.66 -18.57 7.44
C CYS A 66 13.91 -18.84 6.60
N LEU A 67 14.33 -20.10 6.49
CA LEU A 67 15.48 -20.51 5.68
C LEU A 67 15.28 -20.17 4.19
N LEU A 68 14.09 -20.44 3.64
CA LEU A 68 13.76 -20.07 2.27
C LEU A 68 13.81 -18.55 2.07
N ALA A 69 13.22 -17.76 2.97
CA ALA A 69 13.28 -16.30 2.90
C ALA A 69 14.72 -15.76 2.99
N THR A 70 15.57 -16.37 3.82
CA THR A 70 17.00 -16.06 3.89
C THR A 70 17.70 -16.39 2.57
N ALA A 71 17.47 -17.58 2.02
CA ALA A 71 18.03 -17.97 0.72
C ALA A 71 17.61 -17.03 -0.42
N VAL A 72 16.35 -16.55 -0.44
CA VAL A 72 15.89 -15.51 -1.37
C VAL A 72 16.67 -14.20 -1.16
N THR A 73 16.84 -13.79 0.09
CA THR A 73 17.55 -12.54 0.44
C THR A 73 19.03 -12.60 0.06
N GLU A 74 19.64 -13.77 0.17
CA GLU A 74 21.02 -14.04 -0.24
C GLU A 74 21.18 -14.16 -1.76
N GLY A 75 20.08 -14.30 -2.50
CA GLY A 75 20.08 -14.46 -3.96
C GLY A 75 20.36 -15.89 -4.43
N LEU A 76 20.25 -16.88 -3.53
CA LEU A 76 20.40 -18.30 -3.86
C LEU A 76 19.22 -18.85 -4.67
N LEU A 77 18.06 -18.19 -4.58
CA LEU A 77 16.85 -18.56 -5.31
C LEU A 77 16.52 -17.52 -6.37
N GLU A 78 16.46 -17.95 -7.63
CA GLU A 78 16.10 -17.08 -8.74
C GLU A 78 14.63 -16.64 -8.67
N PRO A 79 14.27 -15.43 -9.17
CA PRO A 79 12.90 -14.92 -9.12
C PRO A 79 11.83 -15.86 -9.70
N PRO A 80 12.03 -16.60 -10.81
CA PRO A 80 11.04 -17.57 -11.29
C PRO A 80 10.76 -18.70 -10.28
N PHE A 81 11.76 -19.14 -9.51
CA PHE A 81 11.57 -20.13 -8.47
C PHE A 81 10.81 -19.56 -7.28
N VAL A 82 11.11 -18.32 -6.88
CA VAL A 82 10.35 -17.59 -5.85
C VAL A 82 8.89 -17.42 -6.26
N ARG A 83 8.61 -17.17 -7.55
CA ARG A 83 7.24 -17.14 -8.09
C ARG A 83 6.51 -18.46 -7.81
N LEU A 84 7.13 -19.60 -8.13
CA LEU A 84 6.51 -20.91 -7.94
C LEU A 84 6.24 -21.21 -6.46
N LEU A 85 7.17 -20.87 -5.57
CA LEU A 85 6.97 -21.00 -4.12
C LEU A 85 5.82 -20.12 -3.62
N ALA A 86 5.73 -18.87 -4.11
CA ALA A 86 4.64 -17.98 -3.76
C ALA A 86 3.29 -18.48 -4.29
N ASP A 87 3.22 -18.96 -5.53
CA ASP A 87 2.03 -19.58 -6.13
C ASP A 87 1.58 -20.80 -5.30
N LEU A 88 2.51 -21.66 -4.87
CA LEU A 88 2.21 -22.80 -3.98
C LEU A 88 1.70 -22.34 -2.61
N CYS A 89 2.31 -21.32 -2.01
CA CYS A 89 1.83 -20.78 -0.75
C CYS A 89 0.40 -20.25 -0.88
N LEU A 90 0.08 -19.57 -1.98
CA LEU A 90 -1.26 -19.05 -2.24
C LEU A 90 -2.29 -20.16 -2.50
N SER A 91 -1.93 -21.23 -3.21
CA SER A 91 -2.84 -22.36 -3.44
C SER A 91 -3.19 -23.11 -2.14
N LEU A 92 -2.31 -23.02 -1.14
CA LEU A 92 -2.52 -23.53 0.22
C LEU A 92 -3.10 -22.50 1.20
N ASP A 93 -3.61 -21.36 0.72
CA ASP A 93 -4.12 -20.20 1.50
C ASP A 93 -3.12 -19.62 2.53
N CYS A 94 -1.83 -19.77 2.26
CA CYS A 94 -0.73 -19.29 3.10
C CYS A 94 -0.17 -17.96 2.60
N LYS A 95 -1.04 -16.94 2.55
CA LYS A 95 -0.72 -15.61 1.97
C LYS A 95 0.41 -14.87 2.65
N ALA A 96 0.53 -14.99 3.98
CA ALA A 96 1.62 -14.36 4.72
C ALA A 96 2.99 -14.94 4.36
N GLU A 97 3.03 -16.23 4.05
CA GLU A 97 4.25 -16.92 3.63
C GLU A 97 4.63 -16.51 2.20
N ALA A 98 3.66 -16.47 1.28
CA ALA A 98 3.87 -15.94 -0.07
C ALA A 98 4.39 -14.49 -0.04
N ALA A 99 3.75 -13.63 0.75
CA ALA A 99 4.14 -12.23 0.92
C ALA A 99 5.57 -12.07 1.44
N ARG A 100 5.96 -12.89 2.43
CA ARG A 100 7.32 -12.90 3.00
C ARG A 100 8.36 -13.27 1.95
N LEU A 101 8.13 -14.34 1.18
CA LEU A 101 9.05 -14.79 0.13
C LEU A 101 9.27 -13.71 -0.94
N VAL A 102 8.20 -13.06 -1.40
CA VAL A 102 8.30 -12.00 -2.43
C VAL A 102 8.97 -10.73 -1.86
N SER A 103 8.68 -10.36 -0.61
CA SER A 103 9.32 -9.23 0.07
C SER A 103 10.83 -9.42 0.28
N SER A 104 11.28 -10.67 0.41
CA SER A 104 12.69 -11.03 0.58
C SER A 104 13.55 -10.87 -0.67
N LEU A 105 12.97 -10.64 -1.85
CA LEU A 105 13.73 -10.43 -3.08
C LEU A 105 14.76 -9.30 -2.91
N ARG A 106 16.03 -9.59 -3.20
CA ARG A 106 17.15 -8.68 -2.94
C ARG A 106 17.19 -7.50 -3.91
N LEU A 107 16.95 -7.77 -5.20
CA LEU A 107 17.10 -6.79 -6.27
C LEU A 107 15.85 -5.94 -6.43
N PRO A 108 16.00 -4.65 -6.81
CA PRO A 108 14.88 -3.88 -7.34
C PRO A 108 14.22 -4.64 -8.48
N LEU A 109 12.91 -4.67 -8.46
CA LEU A 109 12.12 -5.26 -9.53
C LEU A 109 12.36 -4.45 -10.81
N ALA A 110 12.52 -5.13 -11.95
CA ALA A 110 12.72 -4.43 -13.21
C ALA A 110 11.60 -3.42 -13.45
N ALA A 111 11.97 -2.20 -13.88
CA ALA A 111 10.99 -1.18 -14.23
C ALA A 111 10.10 -1.66 -15.40
N PRO A 112 8.84 -1.19 -15.47
CA PRO A 112 8.00 -1.43 -16.63
C PRO A 112 8.65 -0.84 -17.89
N ARG A 113 8.47 -1.53 -19.03
CA ARG A 113 8.94 -1.07 -20.35
C ARG A 113 8.04 0.02 -20.93
N GLY A 114 6.84 0.21 -20.36
CA GLY A 114 5.92 1.28 -20.67
C GLY A 114 4.63 1.15 -19.85
N THR A 115 3.67 2.05 -20.08
CA THR A 115 2.39 2.10 -19.34
C THR A 115 1.53 0.84 -19.53
N SER A 116 1.70 0.14 -20.65
CA SER A 116 1.02 -1.11 -20.99
C SER A 116 1.75 -2.37 -20.49
N SER A 117 2.83 -2.21 -19.73
CA SER A 117 3.59 -3.35 -19.23
C SER A 117 2.77 -4.25 -18.31
N THR A 118 3.03 -5.54 -18.45
CA THR A 118 2.44 -6.64 -17.70
C THR A 118 3.46 -7.24 -16.75
N LEU A 119 2.99 -7.79 -15.62
CA LEU A 119 3.83 -8.41 -14.59
C LEU A 119 4.37 -9.81 -14.99
N ILE A 120 4.47 -10.08 -16.29
CA ILE A 120 4.90 -11.35 -16.88
C ILE A 120 6.15 -11.17 -17.76
N GLU A 121 6.39 -9.94 -18.23
CA GLU A 121 7.44 -9.58 -19.21
C GLU A 121 8.87 -9.86 -18.76
N SER A 122 9.14 -9.86 -17.45
CA SER A 122 10.46 -10.13 -16.90
C SER A 122 10.37 -11.17 -15.79
N SER A 123 11.35 -12.08 -15.77
CA SER A 123 11.50 -13.07 -14.69
C SER A 123 11.58 -12.41 -13.32
N THR A 124 12.17 -11.22 -13.24
CA THR A 124 12.33 -10.47 -11.98
C THR A 124 11.02 -9.94 -11.40
N VAL A 125 10.03 -9.62 -12.25
CA VAL A 125 8.74 -9.01 -11.82
C VAL A 125 7.62 -10.05 -11.65
N GLN A 126 7.85 -11.25 -12.13
CA GLN A 126 6.92 -12.36 -12.06
C GLN A 126 6.42 -12.69 -10.63
N PRO A 127 7.27 -12.71 -9.58
CA PRO A 127 6.81 -12.88 -8.19
C PRO A 127 5.83 -11.78 -7.74
N LEU A 128 6.02 -10.54 -8.18
CA LEU A 128 5.09 -9.45 -7.90
C LEU A 128 3.72 -9.69 -8.56
N GLY A 129 3.72 -10.24 -9.78
CA GLY A 129 2.50 -10.64 -10.49
C GLY A 129 1.62 -11.60 -9.69
N VAL A 130 2.23 -12.52 -8.95
CA VAL A 130 1.52 -13.48 -8.08
C VAL A 130 0.83 -12.76 -6.91
N ILE A 131 1.53 -11.83 -6.26
CA ILE A 131 0.96 -11.01 -5.18
C ILE A 131 -0.19 -10.15 -5.70
N VAL A 132 -0.01 -9.46 -6.83
CA VAL A 132 -1.06 -8.61 -7.43
C VAL A 132 -2.29 -9.44 -7.81
N ARG A 133 -2.10 -10.61 -8.42
CA ARG A 133 -3.20 -11.54 -8.73
C ARG A 133 -3.95 -11.99 -7.47
N SER A 134 -3.23 -12.22 -6.37
CA SER A 134 -3.84 -12.63 -5.10
C SER A 134 -4.82 -11.61 -4.53
N LEU A 135 -4.69 -10.32 -4.89
CA LEU A 135 -5.59 -9.26 -4.46
C LEU A 135 -6.99 -9.34 -5.09
N GLN A 136 -7.12 -10.03 -6.23
CA GLN A 136 -8.38 -10.18 -6.95
C GLN A 136 -9.29 -11.25 -6.31
N GLY A 137 -8.76 -12.11 -5.43
CA GLY A 137 -9.52 -13.14 -4.75
C GLY A 137 -10.41 -12.63 -3.60
N ARG A 138 -11.36 -13.46 -3.17
CA ARG A 138 -12.09 -13.30 -1.89
C ARG A 138 -11.28 -13.96 -0.77
N GLY A 139 -10.95 -13.24 0.30
CA GLY A 139 -10.28 -13.83 1.47
C GLY A 139 -9.53 -12.83 2.34
N THR A 140 -8.66 -13.31 3.23
CA THR A 140 -7.72 -12.48 4.01
C THR A 140 -6.80 -11.69 3.09
N ILE A 141 -6.82 -10.36 3.21
CA ILE A 141 -6.21 -9.47 2.20
C ILE A 141 -4.90 -8.84 2.72
N GLY A 142 -4.75 -8.70 4.05
CA GLY A 142 -3.67 -7.95 4.70
C GLY A 142 -2.26 -8.26 4.19
N PRO A 143 -1.79 -9.53 4.23
CA PRO A 143 -0.39 -9.83 3.95
C PRO A 143 0.08 -9.45 2.54
N SER A 144 -0.80 -9.57 1.54
CA SER A 144 -0.47 -9.17 0.16
C SER A 144 -0.32 -7.64 0.04
N TRP A 145 -1.13 -6.87 0.77
CA TRP A 145 -0.97 -5.41 0.83
C TRP A 145 0.27 -5.01 1.63
N ASP A 146 0.54 -5.67 2.76
CA ASP A 146 1.76 -5.45 3.55
C ASP A 146 3.01 -5.70 2.70
N CYS A 147 2.98 -6.73 1.84
CA CYS A 147 4.03 -7.01 0.87
C CYS A 147 4.24 -5.83 -0.09
N LEU A 148 3.17 -5.30 -0.69
CA LEU A 148 3.25 -4.16 -1.61
C LEU A 148 3.76 -2.89 -0.90
N SER A 149 3.25 -2.60 0.30
CA SER A 149 3.73 -1.49 1.14
C SER A 149 5.22 -1.62 1.44
N ASN A 150 5.67 -2.81 1.81
CA ASN A 150 7.07 -3.08 2.10
C ASN A 150 7.95 -2.90 0.86
N LEU A 151 7.51 -3.37 -0.31
CA LEU A 151 8.25 -3.19 -1.57
C LEU A 151 8.39 -1.70 -1.95
N ILE A 152 7.37 -0.88 -1.68
CA ILE A 152 7.42 0.57 -1.85
C ILE A 152 8.40 1.20 -0.87
N ASN A 153 8.26 0.91 0.43
CA ASN A 153 9.07 1.52 1.49
C ASN A 153 10.55 1.14 1.38
N THR A 154 10.85 -0.07 0.93
CA THR A 154 12.22 -0.55 0.69
C THR A 154 12.77 -0.13 -0.67
N LYS A 155 12.03 0.66 -1.46
CA LYS A 155 12.41 1.13 -2.81
C LYS A 155 12.73 0.00 -3.80
N LYS A 156 12.14 -1.18 -3.58
CA LYS A 156 12.27 -2.34 -4.49
C LYS A 156 11.25 -2.27 -5.63
N LEU A 157 10.13 -1.58 -5.43
CA LEU A 157 9.14 -1.29 -6.46
C LEU A 157 9.40 0.11 -7.05
N SER A 158 9.62 0.18 -8.36
CA SER A 158 9.77 1.47 -9.07
C SER A 158 8.45 2.26 -9.08
N LEU A 159 8.55 3.59 -9.04
CA LEU A 159 7.39 4.50 -9.11
C LEU A 159 6.54 4.27 -10.37
N THR A 160 7.19 4.00 -11.50
CA THR A 160 6.53 3.75 -12.78
C THR A 160 5.64 2.51 -12.78
N TRP A 161 5.85 1.57 -11.84
CA TRP A 161 4.87 0.49 -11.64
C TRP A 161 3.56 1.02 -11.08
N LEU A 162 3.57 2.01 -10.17
CA LEU A 162 2.35 2.58 -9.59
C LEU A 162 1.47 3.29 -10.63
N THR A 163 2.06 3.80 -11.71
CA THR A 163 1.36 4.45 -12.83
C THR A 163 1.02 3.50 -13.98
N SER A 164 1.50 2.25 -13.91
CA SER A 164 1.25 1.24 -14.94
C SER A 164 -0.21 0.74 -14.92
N ARG A 165 -0.66 0.24 -16.07
CA ARG A 165 -1.98 -0.43 -16.19
C ARG A 165 -2.12 -1.63 -15.26
N ALA A 166 -1.04 -2.35 -14.97
CA ALA A 166 -1.06 -3.48 -14.04
C ALA A 166 -1.51 -3.05 -12.62
N PHE A 167 -1.02 -1.89 -12.15
CA PHE A 167 -1.37 -1.35 -10.84
C PHE A 167 -2.68 -0.58 -10.80
N GLN A 168 -3.26 -0.21 -11.95
CA GLN A 168 -4.62 0.34 -11.98
C GLN A 168 -5.62 -0.60 -11.28
N SER A 169 -5.49 -1.91 -11.50
CA SER A 169 -6.32 -2.91 -10.83
C SER A 169 -6.10 -2.96 -9.30
N VAL A 170 -4.87 -2.68 -8.86
CA VAL A 170 -4.51 -2.60 -7.44
C VAL A 170 -5.17 -1.38 -6.81
N TRP A 171 -5.06 -0.20 -7.42
CA TRP A 171 -5.72 1.02 -6.94
C TRP A 171 -7.23 0.84 -6.79
N MET A 172 -7.89 0.35 -7.84
CA MET A 172 -9.33 0.10 -7.83
C MET A 172 -9.72 -0.89 -6.73
N ARG A 173 -8.97 -1.97 -6.57
CA ARG A 173 -9.21 -2.98 -5.54
C ARG A 173 -9.03 -2.40 -4.13
N GLY A 174 -8.03 -1.56 -3.92
CA GLY A 174 -7.79 -0.88 -2.64
C GLY A 174 -8.97 0.01 -2.25
N ILE A 175 -9.42 0.85 -3.18
CA ILE A 175 -10.60 1.72 -2.99
C ILE A 175 -11.86 0.87 -2.73
N GLU A 176 -12.08 -0.18 -3.52
CA GLU A 176 -13.21 -1.10 -3.35
C GLU A 176 -13.23 -1.75 -1.95
N ILE A 177 -12.07 -2.15 -1.42
CA ILE A 177 -11.96 -2.73 -0.08
C ILE A 177 -12.26 -1.68 1.00
N LEU A 178 -11.77 -0.45 0.85
CA LEU A 178 -12.09 0.64 1.77
C LEU A 178 -13.59 0.98 1.77
N LEU A 179 -14.27 0.80 0.63
CA LEU A 179 -15.71 1.00 0.51
C LEU A 179 -16.50 -0.15 1.17
N HIS A 180 -16.21 -1.40 0.83
CA HIS A 180 -17.10 -2.51 1.14
C HIS A 180 -16.68 -3.34 2.35
N SER A 181 -15.45 -3.21 2.85
CA SER A 181 -15.04 -4.01 4.00
C SER A 181 -15.85 -3.63 5.24
N ARG A 182 -16.28 -4.63 6.03
CA ARG A 182 -16.93 -4.38 7.34
C ARG A 182 -15.94 -4.04 8.45
N LYS A 183 -14.67 -4.42 8.26
CA LYS A 183 -13.60 -4.22 9.24
C LYS A 183 -12.56 -3.25 8.69
N PRO A 184 -11.92 -2.43 9.55
CA PRO A 184 -10.74 -1.68 9.15
C PRO A 184 -9.69 -2.64 8.58
N VAL A 185 -9.05 -2.26 7.47
CA VAL A 185 -7.97 -3.02 6.85
C VAL A 185 -6.72 -2.13 6.84
N PRO A 186 -5.95 -2.07 7.94
CA PRO A 186 -4.82 -1.16 8.08
C PRO A 186 -3.80 -1.30 6.94
N SER A 187 -3.52 -2.54 6.51
CA SER A 187 -2.61 -2.85 5.41
C SER A 187 -2.95 -2.13 4.10
N VAL A 188 -4.25 -1.97 3.79
CA VAL A 188 -4.70 -1.26 2.57
C VAL A 188 -4.49 0.25 2.72
N VAL A 189 -4.83 0.78 3.89
CA VAL A 189 -4.62 2.21 4.20
C VAL A 189 -3.14 2.55 4.14
N GLU A 190 -2.29 1.71 4.74
CA GLU A 190 -0.84 1.86 4.71
C GLU A 190 -0.30 1.81 3.28
N PHE A 191 -0.74 0.85 2.46
CA PHE A 191 -0.36 0.80 1.05
C PHE A 191 -0.73 2.09 0.31
N LEU A 192 -1.99 2.52 0.43
CA LEU A 192 -2.48 3.71 -0.29
C LEU A 192 -1.72 4.96 0.15
N CYS A 193 -1.45 5.11 1.45
CA CYS A 193 -0.67 6.24 1.96
C CYS A 193 0.76 6.20 1.42
N ASN A 194 1.46 5.06 1.52
CA ASN A 194 2.84 4.94 1.06
C ASN A 194 2.95 5.14 -0.47
N ALA A 195 2.01 4.60 -1.24
CA ALA A 195 2.00 4.70 -2.69
C ALA A 195 1.66 6.13 -3.17
N LEU A 196 0.67 6.79 -2.56
CA LEU A 196 0.37 8.20 -2.83
C LEU A 196 1.54 9.09 -2.43
N ASP A 197 2.17 8.82 -1.29
CA ASP A 197 3.33 9.55 -0.82
C ASP A 197 4.51 9.50 -1.80
N GLN A 198 4.73 8.36 -2.46
CA GLN A 198 5.72 8.26 -3.55
C GLN A 198 5.33 9.07 -4.78
N LEU A 199 4.06 9.03 -5.22
CA LEU A 199 3.57 9.82 -6.36
C LEU A 199 3.64 11.34 -6.09
N LEU A 200 3.54 11.75 -4.82
CA LEU A 200 3.61 13.16 -4.42
C LEU A 200 5.05 13.71 -4.39
N LEU A 201 6.06 12.84 -4.37
CA LEU A 201 7.46 13.23 -4.23
C LEU A 201 8.15 13.66 -5.53
N ASP A 202 7.70 13.19 -6.70
CA ASP A 202 8.55 13.20 -7.91
C ASP A 202 8.47 14.46 -8.80
N ASN A 203 7.76 15.51 -8.38
CA ASN A 203 7.56 16.70 -9.22
C ASN A 203 8.74 17.69 -9.26
N GLY A 204 9.97 17.24 -8.96
CA GLY A 204 11.14 18.11 -8.84
C GLY A 204 12.36 17.76 -9.70
N LYS A 205 12.39 16.59 -10.37
CA LYS A 205 13.55 16.13 -11.15
C LYS A 205 13.22 15.60 -12.54
N ALA A 206 12.04 15.89 -13.07
CA ALA A 206 11.73 15.57 -14.45
C ALA A 206 12.61 16.42 -15.39
N LYS A 207 13.67 15.80 -15.90
CA LYS A 207 14.20 16.16 -17.22
C LYS A 207 13.02 16.11 -18.19
N GLU A 208 12.96 17.06 -19.12
CA GLU A 208 11.84 17.42 -20.00
C GLU A 208 11.33 16.31 -20.97
N THR A 209 11.55 15.03 -20.68
CA THR A 209 11.37 13.94 -21.65
C THR A 209 10.51 12.76 -21.18
N GLU A 210 10.03 12.71 -19.93
CA GLU A 210 9.16 11.61 -19.46
C GLU A 210 7.72 12.06 -19.16
N GLN A 211 6.77 11.22 -19.58
CA GLN A 211 5.36 11.53 -19.87
C GLN A 211 4.50 12.00 -18.66
N PRO A 212 3.38 12.73 -18.89
CA PRO A 212 2.43 13.26 -17.89
C PRO A 212 1.62 12.21 -17.08
N THR A 213 2.12 10.99 -16.95
CA THR A 213 1.39 9.82 -16.44
C THR A 213 1.28 9.76 -14.92
N GLU A 214 2.26 10.32 -14.20
CA GLU A 214 2.29 10.33 -12.73
C GLU A 214 1.25 11.26 -12.13
N ASP A 215 1.26 12.53 -12.55
CA ASP A 215 0.24 13.52 -12.18
C ASP A 215 -1.16 13.02 -12.56
N GLN A 216 -1.32 12.38 -13.71
CA GLN A 216 -2.60 11.80 -14.14
C GLN A 216 -3.05 10.65 -13.23
N THR A 217 -2.14 9.74 -12.84
CA THR A 217 -2.46 8.64 -11.92
C THR A 217 -2.85 9.18 -10.56
N LEU A 218 -2.06 10.11 -10.00
CA LEU A 218 -2.36 10.77 -8.73
C LEU A 218 -3.74 11.44 -8.75
N ILE A 219 -4.01 12.27 -9.77
CA ILE A 219 -5.31 12.92 -9.95
C ILE A 219 -6.43 11.88 -10.06
N SER A 220 -6.23 10.81 -10.83
CA SER A 220 -7.25 9.78 -11.03
C SER A 220 -7.61 9.03 -9.75
N VAL A 221 -6.62 8.66 -8.92
CA VAL A 221 -6.83 7.95 -7.66
C VAL A 221 -7.51 8.86 -6.64
N LEU A 222 -7.02 10.10 -6.50
CA LEU A 222 -7.63 11.09 -5.60
C LEU A 222 -9.05 11.45 -6.02
N ALA A 223 -9.30 11.58 -7.33
CA ALA A 223 -10.63 11.84 -7.86
C ALA A 223 -11.58 10.68 -7.61
N ALA A 224 -11.14 9.43 -7.81
CA ALA A 224 -11.95 8.24 -7.54
C ALA A 224 -12.32 8.14 -6.06
N MET A 225 -11.36 8.38 -5.15
CA MET A 225 -11.64 8.41 -3.70
C MET A 225 -12.64 9.52 -3.35
N THR A 226 -12.46 10.73 -3.89
CA THR A 226 -13.33 11.89 -3.65
C THR A 226 -14.75 11.64 -4.18
N ALA A 227 -14.88 11.12 -5.41
CA ALA A 227 -16.15 10.77 -6.01
C ALA A 227 -16.87 9.68 -5.22
N ALA A 228 -16.15 8.69 -4.70
CA ALA A 228 -16.73 7.64 -3.88
C ALA A 228 -17.23 8.16 -2.52
N ILE A 229 -16.46 9.03 -1.86
CA ILE A 229 -16.89 9.73 -0.63
C ILE A 229 -18.17 10.53 -0.90
N TRP A 230 -18.18 11.32 -1.98
CA TRP A 230 -19.32 12.14 -2.32
C TRP A 230 -20.56 11.29 -2.64
N THR A 231 -20.41 10.27 -3.47
CA THR A 231 -21.52 9.37 -3.87
C THR A 231 -22.19 8.72 -2.67
N LEU A 232 -21.40 8.27 -1.68
CA LEU A 232 -21.95 7.69 -0.46
C LEU A 232 -22.55 8.75 0.48
N GLY A 233 -22.06 9.99 0.44
CA GLY A 233 -22.40 11.03 1.40
C GLY A 233 -23.63 11.90 1.08
N VAL A 234 -24.19 11.83 -0.12
CA VAL A 234 -25.37 12.63 -0.53
C VAL A 234 -26.68 12.06 0.02
N ASP A 235 -26.83 10.74 0.05
CA ASP A 235 -28.05 10.05 0.50
C ASP A 235 -27.76 9.20 1.75
N MET A 236 -27.34 9.88 2.82
CA MET A 236 -27.07 9.23 4.10
C MET A 236 -28.36 9.02 4.88
N SER A 237 -28.95 7.82 4.74
CA SER A 237 -29.98 7.32 5.65
C SER A 237 -29.34 6.75 6.93
N ASP A 238 -29.97 6.96 8.08
CA ASP A 238 -29.53 6.38 9.35
C ASP A 238 -29.62 4.83 9.34
N GLU A 239 -30.34 4.25 8.36
CA GLU A 239 -30.48 2.81 8.14
C GLU A 239 -29.23 2.13 7.55
N GLU A 240 -28.26 2.90 7.04
CA GLU A 240 -27.07 2.36 6.36
C GLU A 240 -25.75 2.78 7.05
N PRO A 241 -25.49 2.30 8.27
CA PRO A 241 -24.31 2.71 9.04
C PRO A 241 -22.99 2.36 8.33
N TRP A 242 -22.98 1.35 7.46
CA TRP A 242 -21.79 0.95 6.72
C TRP A 242 -21.26 2.05 5.79
N LYS A 243 -22.14 2.90 5.21
CA LYS A 243 -21.75 4.03 4.35
C LYS A 243 -20.91 5.04 5.13
N ALA A 244 -21.32 5.36 6.37
CA ALA A 244 -20.57 6.26 7.25
C ALA A 244 -19.17 5.71 7.57
N HIS A 245 -19.05 4.39 7.79
CA HIS A 245 -17.75 3.74 8.03
C HIS A 245 -16.86 3.78 6.77
N ALA A 246 -17.42 3.58 5.57
CA ALA A 246 -16.69 3.71 4.31
C ALA A 246 -16.16 5.13 4.09
N ILE A 247 -17.02 6.14 4.26
CA ILE A 247 -16.65 7.55 4.14
C ILE A 247 -15.54 7.91 5.13
N ARG A 248 -15.69 7.55 6.41
CA ARG A 248 -14.69 7.83 7.45
C ARG A 248 -13.34 7.20 7.13
N ARG A 249 -13.30 6.00 6.55
CA ARG A 249 -12.04 5.33 6.17
C ARG A 249 -11.35 6.03 5.02
N LEU A 250 -12.08 6.38 3.96
CA LEU A 250 -11.50 7.09 2.82
C LEU A 250 -11.01 8.50 3.22
N LEU A 251 -11.80 9.23 4.01
CA LEU A 251 -11.38 10.51 4.59
C LEU A 251 -10.14 10.35 5.47
N PHE A 252 -10.12 9.34 6.33
CA PHE A 252 -8.95 9.04 7.16
C PHE A 252 -7.70 8.77 6.32
N THR A 253 -7.80 8.02 5.22
CA THR A 253 -6.67 7.81 4.30
C THR A 253 -6.18 9.12 3.69
N LEU A 254 -7.08 10.01 3.25
CA LEU A 254 -6.70 11.33 2.72
C LEU A 254 -6.03 12.21 3.80
N GLU A 255 -6.57 12.21 5.02
CA GLU A 255 -6.01 12.92 6.17
C GLU A 255 -4.61 12.42 6.53
N MET A 256 -4.41 11.10 6.54
CA MET A 256 -3.09 10.49 6.75
C MET A 256 -2.08 10.92 5.70
N CYS A 257 -2.48 10.98 4.42
CA CYS A 257 -1.61 11.47 3.35
C CYS A 257 -1.23 12.95 3.56
N VAL A 258 -2.18 13.81 3.93
CA VAL A 258 -1.92 15.23 4.17
C VAL A 258 -0.99 15.45 5.36
N THR A 259 -1.21 14.72 6.45
CA THR A 259 -0.39 14.83 7.66
C THR A 259 1.04 14.35 7.40
N GLN A 260 1.24 13.23 6.69
CA GLN A 260 2.56 12.76 6.26
C GLN A 260 3.29 13.83 5.43
N GLN A 261 2.63 14.43 4.45
CA GLN A 261 3.23 15.46 3.61
C GLN A 261 3.56 16.75 4.37
N ARG A 262 2.71 17.19 5.31
CA ARG A 262 2.96 18.38 6.13
C ARG A 262 4.26 18.29 6.94
N THR A 263 4.66 17.11 7.38
CA THR A 263 5.92 16.92 8.11
C THR A 263 7.16 17.16 7.24
N ARG A 264 7.01 17.26 5.91
CA ARG A 264 8.11 17.40 4.96
C ARG A 264 8.42 18.87 4.67
N ARG A 265 9.72 19.19 4.62
CA ARG A 265 10.18 20.53 4.24
C ARG A 265 9.77 20.84 2.80
N GLY A 266 9.10 21.96 2.58
CA GLY A 266 8.73 22.43 1.24
C GLY A 266 7.46 21.82 0.63
N ALA A 267 6.70 21.02 1.39
CA ALA A 267 5.48 20.35 0.89
C ALA A 267 4.46 21.29 0.24
N PHE A 268 4.30 22.51 0.77
CA PHE A 268 3.38 23.52 0.22
C PHE A 268 3.74 24.05 -1.18
N ARG A 269 4.91 23.69 -1.71
CA ARG A 269 5.36 24.06 -3.06
C ARG A 269 5.18 22.95 -4.09
N SER A 270 4.85 21.72 -3.68
CA SER A 270 4.65 20.63 -4.64
C SER A 270 3.25 20.70 -5.25
N SER A 271 3.19 20.53 -6.57
CA SER A 271 1.94 20.54 -7.32
C SER A 271 1.06 19.33 -6.98
N GLY A 272 1.67 18.21 -6.56
CA GLY A 272 0.97 17.06 -6.02
C GLY A 272 0.27 17.35 -4.69
N PHE A 273 0.90 18.11 -3.78
CA PHE A 273 0.28 18.47 -2.49
C PHE A 273 -0.98 19.30 -2.68
N LEU A 274 -0.98 20.25 -3.63
CA LEU A 274 -2.20 20.99 -3.97
C LEU A 274 -3.34 20.06 -4.41
N THR A 275 -3.04 19.09 -5.27
CA THR A 275 -4.04 18.11 -5.74
C THR A 275 -4.62 17.29 -4.59
N LEU A 276 -3.77 16.82 -3.66
CA LEU A 276 -4.20 16.08 -2.48
C LEU A 276 -5.12 16.91 -1.57
N VAL A 277 -4.76 18.16 -1.32
CA VAL A 277 -5.53 19.03 -0.44
C VAL A 277 -6.85 19.45 -1.10
N LEU A 278 -6.87 19.70 -2.41
CA LEU A 278 -8.09 19.95 -3.17
C LEU A 278 -9.04 18.74 -3.10
N ALA A 279 -8.52 17.53 -3.27
CA ALA A 279 -9.32 16.30 -3.18
C ALA A 279 -9.96 16.15 -1.79
N ARG A 280 -9.17 16.38 -0.72
CA ARG A 280 -9.68 16.39 0.65
C ARG A 280 -10.74 17.47 0.86
N PHE A 281 -10.49 18.70 0.39
CA PHE A 281 -11.46 19.80 0.50
C PHE A 281 -12.79 19.43 -0.17
N LEU A 282 -12.76 18.95 -1.41
CA LEU A 282 -13.95 18.50 -2.12
C LEU A 282 -14.66 17.37 -1.36
N ALA A 283 -13.91 16.36 -0.91
CA ALA A 283 -14.47 15.24 -0.16
C ALA A 283 -15.16 15.66 1.14
N THR A 284 -14.62 16.66 1.86
CA THR A 284 -15.23 17.17 3.10
C THR A 284 -16.38 18.15 2.90
N SER A 285 -16.39 18.88 1.79
CA SER A 285 -17.39 19.92 1.51
C SER A 285 -18.65 19.37 0.84
N LEU A 286 -18.57 18.19 0.21
CA LEU A 286 -19.64 17.59 -0.59
C LEU A 286 -20.44 16.49 0.16
N ILE A 287 -20.11 16.25 1.43
CA ILE A 287 -20.83 15.29 2.29
C ILE A 287 -21.80 16.00 3.23
N ASP A 288 -22.86 15.30 3.65
CA ASP A 288 -23.76 15.80 4.69
C ASP A 288 -23.04 15.97 6.05
N GLY A 289 -23.44 16.99 6.81
CA GLY A 289 -22.84 17.40 8.08
C GLY A 289 -22.90 16.35 9.18
N LYS A 290 -23.66 15.27 8.99
CA LYS A 290 -23.75 14.14 9.93
C LYS A 290 -22.45 13.32 10.05
N VAL A 291 -21.59 13.32 9.02
CA VAL A 291 -20.37 12.48 8.98
C VAL A 291 -19.08 13.31 9.12
N GLY A 292 -19.06 14.52 8.55
CA GLY A 292 -17.91 15.42 8.60
C GLY A 292 -17.93 16.31 9.84
N SER A 293 -16.82 16.38 10.58
CA SER A 293 -16.71 17.37 11.65
C SER A 293 -16.51 18.77 11.05
N LEU A 294 -17.18 19.78 11.62
CA LEU A 294 -17.00 21.18 11.22
C LEU A 294 -15.53 21.60 11.33
N SER A 295 -14.81 21.07 12.33
CA SER A 295 -13.37 21.28 12.51
C SER A 295 -12.53 20.70 11.37
N ALA A 296 -12.84 19.51 10.87
CA ALA A 296 -12.13 18.89 9.75
C ALA A 296 -12.38 19.67 8.45
N ARG A 297 -13.60 20.15 8.24
CA ARG A 297 -13.94 21.00 7.09
C ARG A 297 -13.17 22.32 7.12
N ASN A 298 -13.15 23.01 8.25
CA ASN A 298 -12.39 24.26 8.41
C ASN A 298 -10.88 24.05 8.20
N LEU A 299 -10.35 22.93 8.69
CA LEU A 299 -8.94 22.58 8.48
C LEU A 299 -8.63 22.29 7.00
N ALA A 300 -9.52 21.59 6.29
CA ALA A 300 -9.39 21.33 4.87
C ALA A 300 -9.43 22.61 4.03
N ILE A 301 -10.31 23.56 4.38
CA ILE A 301 -10.36 24.91 3.77
C ILE A 301 -9.03 25.63 3.97
N TYR A 302 -8.55 25.71 5.22
CA TYR A 302 -7.30 26.38 5.55
C TYR A 302 -6.12 25.80 4.75
N ASP A 303 -6.02 24.47 4.70
CA ASP A 303 -4.96 23.80 3.95
C ASP A 303 -5.05 24.07 2.45
N CYS A 304 -6.26 24.17 1.90
CA CYS A 304 -6.47 24.41 0.47
C CYS A 304 -6.13 25.84 0.07
N VAL A 305 -6.48 26.82 0.90
CA VAL A 305 -6.24 28.24 0.62
C VAL A 305 -4.75 28.58 0.72
N LYS A 306 -4.03 28.01 1.68
CA LYS A 306 -2.61 28.30 1.93
C LYS A 306 -1.68 28.15 0.70
N PRO A 307 -1.71 27.07 -0.09
CA PRO A 307 -0.89 26.94 -1.29
C PRO A 307 -1.36 27.84 -2.45
N LEU A 308 -2.63 28.26 -2.46
CA LEU A 308 -3.19 29.16 -3.48
C LEU A 308 -2.81 30.63 -3.22
N THR A 309 -2.62 31.03 -1.96
CA THR A 309 -2.32 32.42 -1.57
C THR A 309 -0.82 32.74 -1.46
N ALA A 310 0.06 31.74 -1.60
CA ALA A 310 1.51 31.88 -1.38
C ALA A 310 2.25 32.81 -2.37
N ARG A 311 1.62 33.25 -3.47
CA ARG A 311 2.18 34.19 -4.47
C ARG A 311 1.20 35.32 -4.82
N ASN A 312 1.18 36.38 -4.02
CA ASN A 312 0.42 37.62 -4.27
C ASN A 312 -1.12 37.43 -4.41
N GLY A 313 -1.66 36.34 -3.89
CA GLY A 313 -3.11 36.09 -3.84
C GLY A 313 -3.77 35.62 -5.15
N SER A 314 -3.04 35.49 -6.26
CA SER A 314 -3.59 34.97 -7.51
C SER A 314 -3.13 33.53 -7.81
N PRO A 315 -4.05 32.61 -8.10
CA PRO A 315 -3.70 31.24 -8.47
C PRO A 315 -2.94 31.25 -9.81
N THR A 316 -1.84 30.52 -9.86
CA THR A 316 -1.04 30.39 -11.08
C THR A 316 -1.76 29.50 -12.11
N GLN A 317 -1.48 29.69 -13.40
CA GLN A 317 -2.02 28.87 -14.49
C GLN A 317 -1.93 27.34 -14.25
N PRO A 318 -0.81 26.76 -13.76
CA PRO A 318 -0.75 25.33 -13.46
C PRO A 318 -1.70 24.92 -12.32
N GLN A 319 -1.84 25.74 -11.27
CA GLN A 319 -2.77 25.45 -10.16
C GLN A 319 -4.23 25.45 -10.64
N TYR A 320 -4.58 26.36 -11.55
CA TYR A 320 -5.90 26.38 -12.19
C TYR A 320 -6.14 25.12 -13.02
N ARG A 321 -5.17 24.71 -13.85
CA ARG A 321 -5.26 23.47 -14.65
C ARG A 321 -5.44 22.24 -13.78
N GLN A 322 -4.67 22.10 -12.69
CA GLN A 322 -4.79 20.97 -11.77
C GLN A 322 -6.16 20.93 -11.09
N THR A 323 -6.66 22.08 -10.64
CA THR A 323 -8.00 22.18 -10.05
C THR A 323 -9.08 21.74 -11.04
N LEU A 324 -8.97 22.19 -12.29
CA LEU A 324 -9.91 21.81 -13.35
C LEU A 324 -9.84 20.31 -13.66
N PHE A 325 -8.64 19.74 -13.82
CA PHE A 325 -8.47 18.32 -14.10
C PHE A 325 -9.02 17.44 -12.98
N LEU A 326 -8.77 17.81 -11.72
CA LEU A 326 -9.33 17.09 -10.57
C LEU A 326 -10.86 17.18 -10.56
N ALA A 327 -11.43 18.38 -10.70
CA ALA A 327 -12.88 18.58 -10.71
C ALA A 327 -13.57 17.78 -11.83
N CYS A 328 -13.03 17.83 -13.05
CA CYS A 328 -13.52 17.05 -14.18
C CYS A 328 -13.42 15.54 -13.92
N SER A 329 -12.32 15.07 -13.34
CA SER A 329 -12.13 13.65 -13.03
C SER A 329 -13.11 13.18 -11.94
N VAL A 330 -13.33 13.98 -10.89
CA VAL A 330 -14.33 13.70 -9.86
C VAL A 330 -15.73 13.63 -10.46
N ALA A 331 -16.06 14.60 -11.33
CA ALA A 331 -17.34 14.63 -12.02
C ALA A 331 -17.54 13.41 -12.93
N GLN A 332 -16.50 12.98 -13.63
CA GLN A 332 -16.54 11.79 -14.47
C GLN A 332 -16.76 10.51 -13.64
N TYR A 333 -15.98 10.30 -12.57
CA TYR A 333 -16.13 9.10 -11.74
C TYR A 333 -17.49 9.05 -11.04
N ARG A 334 -17.98 10.18 -10.52
CA ARG A 334 -19.32 10.24 -9.92
C ARG A 334 -20.42 10.07 -10.98
N GLY A 335 -20.28 10.70 -12.13
CA GLY A 335 -21.22 10.54 -13.25
C GLY A 335 -21.36 9.09 -13.67
N GLN A 336 -20.24 8.36 -13.76
CA GLN A 336 -20.22 6.93 -14.03
C GLN A 336 -20.87 6.10 -12.91
N ALA A 337 -20.61 6.43 -11.64
CA ALA A 337 -21.17 5.69 -10.50
C ALA A 337 -22.68 5.90 -10.33
N CYS A 338 -23.19 7.10 -10.58
CA CYS A 338 -24.59 7.48 -10.37
C CYS A 338 -25.44 7.49 -11.65
N GLY A 339 -24.85 7.31 -12.83
CA GLY A 339 -25.54 7.49 -14.11
C GLY A 339 -25.92 8.95 -14.41
N LEU A 340 -25.18 9.92 -13.88
CA LEU A 340 -25.44 11.36 -14.02
C LEU A 340 -24.57 11.96 -15.14
N ALA A 341 -25.09 13.00 -15.80
CA ALA A 341 -24.29 13.74 -16.78
C ALA A 341 -23.19 14.56 -16.09
N CYS A 342 -21.97 14.52 -16.63
CA CYS A 342 -20.81 15.18 -16.00
C CYS A 342 -21.00 16.68 -15.75
N HIS A 343 -21.77 17.36 -16.61
CA HIS A 343 -22.01 18.81 -16.49
C HIS A 343 -22.87 19.16 -15.27
N ASP A 344 -23.83 18.30 -14.91
CA ASP A 344 -24.65 18.47 -13.71
C ASP A 344 -23.79 18.36 -12.46
N VAL A 345 -22.92 17.35 -12.41
CA VAL A 345 -21.97 17.14 -11.30
C VAL A 345 -21.01 18.32 -11.16
N LEU A 346 -20.48 18.86 -12.26
CA LEU A 346 -19.63 20.06 -12.23
C LEU A 346 -20.37 21.29 -11.72
N SER A 347 -21.66 21.43 -12.04
CA SER A 347 -22.49 22.53 -11.55
C SER A 347 -22.64 22.48 -10.02
N GLU A 348 -22.75 21.28 -9.44
CA GLU A 348 -22.80 21.07 -7.99
C GLU A 348 -21.47 21.40 -7.31
N ILE A 349 -20.33 20.97 -7.90
CA ILE A 349 -19.00 21.33 -7.40
C ILE A 349 -18.86 22.85 -7.34
N ARG A 350 -19.28 23.56 -8.40
CA ARG A 350 -19.23 25.03 -8.45
C ARG A 350 -20.07 25.68 -7.35
N ARG A 351 -21.27 25.16 -7.06
CA ARG A 351 -22.14 25.70 -6.00
C ARG A 351 -21.55 25.49 -4.60
N SER A 352 -20.88 24.35 -4.38
CA SER A 352 -20.26 24.02 -3.09
C SER A 352 -18.98 24.79 -2.81
N GLY A 353 -18.28 25.30 -3.83
CA GLY A 353 -17.11 26.16 -3.67
C GLY A 353 -17.41 27.63 -3.37
N VAL A 354 -18.69 28.04 -3.39
CA VAL A 354 -19.14 29.44 -3.15
C VAL A 354 -19.72 29.63 -1.74
N ARG A 355 -19.88 28.54 -0.96
CA ARG A 355 -20.28 28.57 0.46
C ARG A 355 -19.09 28.30 1.34
#